data_AF-A0A925DVX8-F1
#
_entry.id   AF-A0A925DVX8-F1
#
_cell.length_a   1.000
_cell.length_b   1.000
_cell.length_c   1.000
_cell.angle_alpha   90.00
_cell.angle_beta   90.00
_cell.angle_gamma   90.00
#
_symmetry.space_group_name_H-M   'P 1'
#
loop_
_entity.id
_entity.type
_entity.pdbx_description
1 polymer ?
#
loop_
_entity_poly.entity_id
_entity_poly.type
_entity_poly.pdbx_seq_one_letter_code
_entity_poly.pdbx_strand_id
1 'polypeptide(L)'
;MRVLLRIVKEVEYHGTACGRSFKPKRITMFNRPNDALFQLVKSLEKSEKRNFKLFVKRNSGSDQLKSIQLFDALDKMGEYNEALLLKRNSSISKSQLSNLKAQLYKQVLSSLRIIKDEDNIDLQLHELMDYARILYNKGLYLQSLKSLDKLKELAKAHNQLTYLQQALFFEKKIEVLYITRSLQNRANQLTQESDVVYDALLLVNKLSNLSLQLYSWYIQNGHARNTNDVKSITEYFENNLPEGASRGKGFYEKLYLHQSYCWYAFICLDFVKYYRQCQKWVDVFEQHPEMLVVETASYIKGMHNLMSAHFDLRNEVKMGETIKKFEMFARSKAVRQNPNNRILVYQYLYTARINYHFLQGSFEKGLRMVPFLEKMLKEYGLYLDAHRVLVFYYKIASLYFGSGDSSKAIDYLNRIINSKADLRTDLQCYARLLHLIAHYELGNFELLEYLIKSVYRFMAKMDNLSKVEEEIFAFLRRSF
;
A
#
# COMPACT_ATOMS: atom_id res chain seq x y z
N MET A 1 30.09 -5.21 -10.81
CA MET A 1 28.79 -5.92 -10.76
C MET A 1 28.43 -6.48 -9.37
N ARG A 2 29.24 -7.36 -8.72
CA ARG A 2 28.92 -7.93 -7.39
C ARG A 2 28.75 -6.88 -6.27
N VAL A 3 29.55 -5.80 -6.30
CA VAL A 3 29.45 -4.67 -5.37
C VAL A 3 28.19 -3.83 -5.63
N LEU A 4 27.89 -3.53 -6.89
CA LEU A 4 26.64 -2.83 -7.28
C LEU A 4 25.39 -3.62 -6.85
N LEU A 5 25.36 -4.94 -7.07
CA LEU A 5 24.29 -5.82 -6.60
C LEU A 5 24.16 -5.83 -5.07
N ARG A 6 25.26 -5.67 -4.33
CA ARG A 6 25.23 -5.55 -2.87
C ARG A 6 24.67 -4.19 -2.46
N ILE A 7 25.15 -3.10 -3.04
CA ILE A 7 24.66 -1.73 -2.75
C ILE A 7 23.17 -1.58 -3.13
N VAL A 8 22.75 -2.11 -4.27
CA VAL A 8 21.34 -2.07 -4.70
C VAL A 8 20.44 -2.84 -3.76
N LYS A 9 20.88 -4.01 -3.27
CA LYS A 9 20.16 -4.77 -2.25
C LYS A 9 20.02 -3.94 -0.98
N GLU A 10 21.10 -3.35 -0.50
CA GLU A 10 21.10 -2.57 0.74
C GLU A 10 20.17 -1.34 0.66
N VAL A 11 19.90 -0.79 -0.53
CA VAL A 11 18.88 0.27 -0.75
C VAL A 11 17.44 -0.27 -0.72
N GLU A 12 17.22 -1.54 -1.07
CA GLU A 12 15.90 -2.18 -0.91
C GLU A 12 15.61 -2.60 0.53
N TYR A 13 16.66 -3.00 1.25
CA TYR A 13 16.57 -3.54 2.60
C TYR A 13 16.64 -2.45 3.65
N HIS A 14 17.55 -1.48 3.54
CA HIS A 14 17.75 -0.59 4.67
C HIS A 14 16.62 0.41 4.87
N GLY A 15 16.05 0.21 6.05
CA GLY A 15 14.76 0.61 6.52
C GLY A 15 14.84 1.75 7.52
N THR A 16 15.92 2.51 7.61
CA THR A 16 16.23 3.18 8.88
C THR A 16 15.57 4.55 9.04
N ALA A 17 14.80 4.76 10.11
CA ALA A 17 14.63 6.12 10.66
C ALA A 17 15.69 6.30 11.76
N CYS A 18 16.41 7.42 11.70
CA CYS A 18 17.39 7.79 12.70
C CYS A 18 16.67 8.22 13.98
N GLY A 19 17.18 7.77 15.14
CA GLY A 19 16.64 7.96 16.48
C GLY A 19 16.67 9.39 17.04
N ARG A 20 16.19 10.38 16.28
CA ARG A 20 15.67 11.59 16.92
C ARG A 20 14.25 11.27 17.35
N SER A 21 13.97 11.47 18.64
CA SER A 21 12.65 11.36 19.25
C SER A 21 11.57 11.76 18.25
N PHE A 22 10.91 10.74 17.68
CA PHE A 22 9.77 10.94 16.82
C PHE A 22 8.65 11.38 17.78
N LYS A 23 8.61 12.67 18.14
CA LYS A 23 7.31 13.27 18.42
C LYS A 23 6.49 12.94 17.19
N PRO A 24 5.31 12.33 17.31
CA PRO A 24 4.44 12.09 16.16
C PRO A 24 3.96 13.45 15.66
N LYS A 25 4.84 14.18 14.97
CA LYS A 25 4.41 15.17 14.00
C LYS A 25 3.80 14.32 12.92
N ARG A 26 2.46 14.43 12.83
CA ARG A 26 1.58 13.85 11.81
C ARG A 26 2.40 13.38 10.61
N ILE A 27 2.21 12.14 10.18
CA ILE A 27 2.48 11.72 8.80
C ILE A 27 1.85 12.81 7.93
N THR A 28 2.67 13.75 7.52
CA THR A 28 2.26 14.94 6.83
C THR A 28 2.58 14.57 5.42
N MET A 29 1.54 14.19 4.68
CA MET A 29 1.63 14.09 3.25
C MET A 29 2.00 15.49 2.72
N PHE A 30 3.29 15.76 2.59
CA PHE A 30 3.78 17.08 2.23
C PHE A 30 3.68 17.29 0.71
N ASN A 31 3.27 18.52 0.36
CA ASN A 31 2.92 19.05 -0.97
C ASN A 31 1.66 18.50 -1.64
N ARG A 32 0.59 18.30 -0.85
CA ARG A 32 -0.76 18.20 -1.40
C ARG A 32 -1.34 19.60 -1.65
N PRO A 33 -2.00 19.84 -2.80
CA PRO A 33 -3.08 20.82 -2.81
C PRO A 33 -4.10 20.41 -1.74
N ASN A 34 -4.26 21.23 -0.71
CA ASN A 34 -4.99 20.99 0.55
C ASN A 34 -6.51 20.75 0.44
N ASP A 35 -7.04 20.44 -0.75
CA ASP A 35 -8.48 20.32 -0.99
C ASP A 35 -8.89 18.88 -1.34
N ALA A 36 -9.57 18.22 -0.40
CA ALA A 36 -10.03 16.85 -0.53
C ALA A 36 -11.08 16.65 -1.64
N LEU A 37 -11.88 17.68 -1.92
CA LEU A 37 -12.86 17.63 -3.00
C LEU A 37 -12.18 17.67 -4.36
N PHE A 38 -11.18 18.54 -4.54
CA PHE A 38 -10.39 18.57 -5.76
C PHE A 38 -9.77 17.19 -6.05
N GLN A 39 -9.17 16.55 -5.04
CA GLN A 39 -8.61 15.20 -5.18
C GLN A 39 -9.66 14.17 -5.61
N LEU A 40 -10.84 14.18 -4.97
CA LEU A 40 -11.94 13.30 -5.34
C LEU A 40 -12.36 13.54 -6.80
N VAL A 41 -12.60 14.79 -7.21
CA VAL A 41 -12.99 15.13 -8.59
C VAL A 41 -11.94 14.68 -9.61
N LYS A 42 -10.65 14.86 -9.31
CA LYS A 42 -9.55 14.42 -10.19
C LYS A 42 -9.42 12.90 -10.27
N SER A 43 -9.84 12.17 -9.23
CA SER A 43 -9.80 10.70 -9.21
C SER A 43 -10.86 10.03 -10.09
N LEU A 44 -11.93 10.76 -10.45
CA LEU A 44 -13.06 10.20 -11.20
C LEU A 44 -12.67 9.83 -12.65
N GLU A 45 -13.15 8.69 -13.12
CA GLU A 45 -13.11 8.28 -14.52
C GLU A 45 -14.14 9.07 -15.35
N LYS A 46 -13.96 9.10 -16.68
CA LYS A 46 -14.86 9.85 -17.59
C LYS A 46 -16.32 9.40 -17.47
N SER A 47 -16.55 8.11 -17.28
CA SER A 47 -17.87 7.50 -17.04
C SER A 47 -18.49 7.99 -15.73
N GLU A 48 -17.72 8.02 -14.65
CA GLU A 48 -18.17 8.48 -13.32
C GLU A 48 -18.50 9.98 -13.33
N LYS A 49 -17.67 10.81 -13.99
CA LYS A 49 -17.94 12.24 -14.17
C LYS A 49 -19.25 12.48 -14.92
N ARG A 50 -19.52 11.68 -15.96
CA ARG A 50 -20.79 11.73 -16.71
C ARG A 50 -21.96 11.31 -15.83
N ASN A 51 -21.83 10.22 -15.09
CA ASN A 51 -22.86 9.73 -14.18
C ASN A 51 -23.21 10.74 -13.10
N PHE A 52 -22.21 11.39 -12.49
CA PHE A 52 -22.42 12.48 -11.54
C PHE A 52 -23.26 13.61 -12.12
N LYS A 53 -22.93 14.07 -13.33
CA LYS A 53 -23.72 15.13 -14.00
C LYS A 53 -25.16 14.71 -14.27
N LEU A 54 -25.41 13.44 -14.61
CA LEU A 54 -26.76 12.92 -14.79
C LEU A 54 -27.51 12.78 -13.46
N PHE A 55 -26.83 12.30 -12.42
CA PHE A 55 -27.37 12.17 -11.07
C PHE A 55 -27.85 13.52 -10.52
N VAL A 56 -27.03 14.56 -10.64
CA VAL A 56 -27.41 15.91 -10.19
C VAL A 56 -28.57 16.46 -11.02
N LYS A 57 -28.57 16.29 -12.35
CA LYS A 57 -29.66 16.76 -13.22
C LYS A 57 -31.02 16.14 -12.91
N ARG A 58 -31.06 14.89 -12.43
CA ARG A 58 -32.31 14.18 -12.08
C ARG A 58 -32.98 14.69 -10.80
N ASN A 59 -32.26 15.37 -9.92
CA ASN A 59 -32.74 15.81 -8.60
C ASN A 59 -33.18 17.30 -8.58
N SER A 60 -33.57 17.85 -9.73
CA SER A 60 -33.96 19.22 -10.09
C SER A 60 -34.08 20.28 -8.97
N GLY A 61 -33.07 21.16 -8.82
CA GLY A 61 -33.13 22.40 -8.02
C GLY A 61 -32.07 23.45 -8.42
N SER A 62 -32.30 24.74 -8.17
CA SER A 62 -31.41 25.85 -8.58
C SER A 62 -30.00 25.81 -7.98
N ASP A 63 -29.84 25.35 -6.73
CA ASP A 63 -28.56 25.18 -6.05
C ASP A 63 -27.66 24.10 -6.69
N GLN A 64 -28.24 23.22 -7.50
CA GLN A 64 -27.51 22.13 -8.17
C GLN A 64 -26.75 22.61 -9.42
N LEU A 65 -27.16 23.74 -10.03
CA LEU A 65 -26.41 24.37 -11.13
C LEU A 65 -25.04 24.86 -10.65
N LYS A 66 -24.98 25.46 -9.45
CA LYS A 66 -23.72 25.89 -8.82
C LYS A 66 -22.80 24.71 -8.50
N SER A 67 -23.37 23.56 -8.11
CA SER A 67 -22.60 22.34 -7.85
C SER A 67 -21.95 21.79 -9.13
N ILE A 68 -22.67 21.79 -10.26
CA ILE A 68 -22.10 21.40 -11.57
C ILE A 68 -21.02 22.40 -12.02
N GLN A 69 -21.24 23.70 -11.86
CA GLN A 69 -20.25 24.74 -12.20
C GLN A 69 -18.96 24.56 -11.41
N LEU A 70 -19.07 24.38 -10.08
CA LEU A 70 -17.93 24.14 -9.20
C LEU A 70 -17.19 22.85 -9.59
N PHE A 71 -17.92 21.78 -9.87
CA PHE A 71 -17.34 20.51 -10.33
C PHE A 71 -16.53 20.67 -11.62
N ASP A 72 -17.10 21.34 -12.63
CA ASP A 72 -16.44 21.54 -13.92
C ASP A 72 -15.21 22.45 -13.82
N ALA A 73 -15.26 23.44 -12.93
CA ALA A 73 -14.12 24.30 -12.64
C ALA A 73 -12.98 23.49 -12.01
N LEU A 74 -13.28 22.66 -10.99
CA LEU A 74 -12.30 21.81 -10.34
C LEU A 74 -11.72 20.75 -11.29
N ASP A 75 -12.53 20.12 -12.14
CA ASP A 75 -12.07 19.09 -13.08
C ASP A 75 -11.06 19.64 -14.10
N LYS A 76 -11.29 20.86 -14.59
CA LYS A 76 -10.43 21.55 -15.56
C LYS A 76 -9.14 22.09 -14.96
N MET A 77 -9.02 22.19 -13.63
CA MET A 77 -7.81 22.69 -12.98
C MET A 77 -6.71 21.61 -12.96
N GLY A 78 -5.47 22.03 -13.25
CA GLY A 78 -4.28 21.19 -13.12
C GLY A 78 -3.84 21.06 -11.67
N GLU A 79 -3.81 22.19 -10.96
CA GLU A 79 -3.52 22.26 -9.53
C GLU A 79 -4.61 23.08 -8.84
N TYR A 80 -4.88 22.76 -7.57
CA TYR A 80 -5.87 23.49 -6.79
C TYR A 80 -5.39 24.90 -6.48
N ASN A 81 -6.19 25.89 -6.84
CA ASN A 81 -5.96 27.29 -6.55
C ASN A 81 -7.31 28.00 -6.30
N GLU A 82 -7.58 28.29 -5.03
CA GLU A 82 -8.85 28.90 -4.60
C GLU A 82 -9.11 30.27 -5.22
N ALA A 83 -8.07 31.10 -5.32
CA ALA A 83 -8.19 32.45 -5.89
C ALA A 83 -8.58 32.39 -7.37
N LEU A 84 -7.96 31.48 -8.13
CA LEU A 84 -8.30 31.22 -9.53
C LEU A 84 -9.71 30.63 -9.68
N LEU A 85 -10.11 29.74 -8.77
CA LEU A 85 -11.43 29.14 -8.74
C LEU A 85 -12.53 30.19 -8.57
N LEU A 86 -12.37 31.11 -7.60
CA LEU A 86 -13.30 32.21 -7.36
C LEU A 86 -13.28 33.23 -8.50
N LYS A 87 -12.10 33.58 -9.05
CA LYS A 87 -11.98 34.50 -10.19
C LYS A 87 -12.71 34.00 -11.44
N ARG A 88 -12.71 32.69 -11.68
CA ARG A 88 -13.37 32.07 -12.84
C ARG A 88 -14.85 31.79 -12.64
N ASN A 89 -15.37 31.87 -11.41
CA ASN A 89 -16.76 31.59 -11.07
C ASN A 89 -17.34 32.71 -10.20
N SER A 90 -17.61 33.88 -10.81
CA SER A 90 -18.14 35.06 -10.11
C SER A 90 -19.52 34.85 -9.47
N SER A 91 -20.24 33.80 -9.85
CA SER A 91 -21.51 33.37 -9.25
C SER A 91 -21.36 32.74 -7.85
N ILE A 92 -20.13 32.40 -7.44
CA ILE A 92 -19.82 31.75 -6.17
C ILE A 92 -19.06 32.75 -5.28
N SER A 93 -19.70 33.18 -4.18
CA SER A 93 -19.01 34.01 -3.20
C SER A 93 -18.03 33.19 -2.36
N LYS A 94 -17.01 33.87 -1.80
CA LYS A 94 -16.06 33.24 -0.87
C LYS A 94 -16.75 32.65 0.37
N SER A 95 -17.82 33.30 0.86
CA SER A 95 -18.61 32.82 1.99
C SER A 95 -19.40 31.54 1.69
N GLN A 96 -19.82 31.35 0.43
CA GLN A 96 -20.58 30.16 -0.01
C GLN A 96 -19.68 28.97 -0.37
N LEU A 97 -18.42 29.22 -0.73
CA LEU A 97 -17.52 28.21 -1.29
C LEU A 97 -17.35 27.00 -0.37
N SER A 98 -17.15 27.20 0.94
CA SER A 98 -16.96 26.10 1.89
C SER A 98 -18.17 25.15 1.93
N ASN A 99 -19.37 25.72 2.01
CA ASN A 99 -20.63 24.95 2.03
C ASN A 99 -20.87 24.24 0.70
N LEU A 100 -20.64 24.93 -0.42
CA LEU A 100 -20.79 24.34 -1.76
C LEU A 100 -19.81 23.19 -1.98
N LYS A 101 -18.57 23.29 -1.49
CA LYS A 101 -17.62 22.18 -1.55
C LYS A 101 -18.08 20.99 -0.72
N ALA A 102 -18.53 21.21 0.51
CA ALA A 102 -19.03 20.13 1.37
C ALA A 102 -20.26 19.44 0.76
N GLN A 103 -21.16 20.21 0.15
CA GLN A 103 -22.32 19.68 -0.57
C GLN A 103 -21.90 18.90 -1.82
N LEU A 104 -21.04 19.46 -2.66
CA LEU A 104 -20.55 18.80 -3.87
C LEU A 104 -19.84 17.49 -3.53
N TYR A 105 -19.03 17.48 -2.46
CA TYR A 105 -18.37 16.26 -1.98
C TYR A 105 -19.39 15.15 -1.66
N LYS A 106 -20.43 15.47 -0.87
CA LYS A 106 -21.52 14.52 -0.56
C LYS A 106 -22.27 14.05 -1.80
N GLN A 107 -22.55 14.94 -2.75
CA GLN A 107 -23.26 14.60 -3.99
C GLN A 107 -22.43 13.69 -4.89
N VAL A 108 -21.12 13.92 -5.02
CA VAL A 108 -20.21 13.06 -5.77
C VAL A 108 -20.20 11.65 -5.15
N LEU A 109 -20.02 11.54 -3.84
CA LEU A 109 -20.06 10.24 -3.16
C LEU A 109 -21.41 9.52 -3.30
N SER A 110 -22.51 10.26 -3.20
CA SER A 110 -23.86 9.69 -3.39
C SER A 110 -24.08 9.19 -4.80
N SER A 111 -23.59 9.93 -5.81
CA SER A 111 -23.63 9.49 -7.21
C SER A 111 -22.80 8.23 -7.43
N LEU A 112 -21.61 8.14 -6.84
CA LEU A 112 -20.75 6.97 -6.97
C LEU A 112 -21.36 5.75 -6.30
N ARG A 113 -22.01 5.91 -5.14
CA ARG A 113 -22.71 4.81 -4.44
C ARG A 113 -23.80 4.15 -5.29
N ILE A 114 -24.44 4.91 -6.18
CA ILE A 114 -25.50 4.39 -7.07
C ILE A 114 -24.92 3.61 -8.25
N ILE A 115 -23.65 3.84 -8.60
CA ILE A 115 -22.95 3.00 -9.56
C ILE A 115 -22.77 1.64 -8.90
N LYS A 116 -23.65 0.69 -9.24
CA LYS A 116 -23.55 -0.68 -8.74
C LYS A 116 -22.24 -1.29 -9.24
N ASP A 117 -21.34 -1.56 -8.31
CA ASP A 117 -20.29 -2.54 -8.51
C ASP A 117 -20.82 -3.88 -8.00
N GLU A 118 -21.42 -4.65 -8.91
CA GLU A 118 -21.97 -5.97 -8.60
C GLU A 118 -20.90 -6.95 -8.13
N ASP A 119 -19.60 -6.66 -8.29
CA ASP A 119 -18.52 -7.52 -7.80
C ASP A 119 -18.04 -7.14 -6.39
N ASN A 120 -18.51 -6.02 -5.84
CA ASN A 120 -18.04 -5.55 -4.53
C ASN A 120 -18.81 -6.24 -3.39
N ILE A 121 -18.14 -7.21 -2.75
CA ILE A 121 -18.69 -8.01 -1.66
C ILE A 121 -19.18 -7.17 -0.47
N ASP A 122 -18.46 -6.11 -0.12
CA ASP A 122 -18.84 -5.22 0.99
C ASP A 122 -20.16 -4.52 0.70
N LEU A 123 -20.32 -4.01 -0.53
CA LEU A 123 -21.56 -3.36 -0.96
C LEU A 123 -22.73 -4.34 -0.97
N GLN A 124 -22.53 -5.58 -1.44
CA GLN A 124 -23.56 -6.61 -1.40
C GLN A 124 -23.98 -6.97 0.04
N LEU A 125 -23.00 -7.17 0.93
CA LEU A 125 -23.26 -7.50 2.34
C LEU A 125 -23.98 -6.35 3.06
N HIS A 126 -23.59 -5.10 2.79
CA HIS A 126 -24.28 -3.92 3.29
C HIS A 126 -25.72 -3.84 2.77
N GLU A 127 -25.94 -4.09 1.47
CA GLU A 127 -27.27 -4.07 0.87
C GLU A 127 -28.19 -5.13 1.50
N LEU A 128 -27.69 -6.36 1.71
CA LEU A 128 -28.45 -7.41 2.40
C LEU A 128 -28.78 -7.04 3.85
N MET A 129 -27.85 -6.41 4.58
CA MET A 129 -28.08 -5.92 5.93
C MET A 129 -29.14 -4.81 5.95
N ASP A 130 -29.10 -3.89 4.98
CA ASP A 130 -30.08 -2.82 4.82
C ASP A 130 -31.47 -3.41 4.52
N TYR A 131 -31.57 -4.38 3.60
CA TYR A 131 -32.82 -5.10 3.33
C TYR A 131 -33.36 -5.80 4.57
N ALA A 132 -32.51 -6.51 5.33
CA ALA A 132 -32.93 -7.15 6.57
C ALA A 132 -33.51 -6.13 7.58
N ARG A 133 -32.88 -4.95 7.72
CA ARG A 133 -33.35 -3.87 8.62
C ARG A 133 -34.65 -3.24 8.14
N ILE A 134 -34.79 -2.99 6.83
CA ILE A 134 -36.03 -2.46 6.25
C ILE A 134 -37.19 -3.42 6.50
N LEU A 135 -37.01 -4.71 6.20
CA LEU A 135 -38.03 -5.74 6.40
C LEU A 135 -38.43 -5.85 7.87
N TYR A 136 -37.45 -5.85 8.78
CA TYR A 136 -37.69 -5.83 10.23
C TYR A 136 -38.55 -4.63 10.65
N ASN A 137 -38.21 -3.42 10.20
CA ASN A 137 -38.96 -2.20 10.53
C ASN A 137 -40.38 -2.19 9.95
N LYS A 138 -40.64 -3.01 8.93
CA LYS A 138 -41.98 -3.23 8.35
C LYS A 138 -42.74 -4.40 9.01
N GLY A 139 -42.20 -5.02 10.05
CA GLY A 139 -42.79 -6.18 10.73
C GLY A 139 -42.65 -7.51 9.98
N LEU A 140 -41.87 -7.55 8.90
CA LEU A 140 -41.65 -8.73 8.06
C LEU A 140 -40.46 -9.56 8.60
N TYR A 141 -40.59 -10.11 9.81
CA TYR A 141 -39.48 -10.73 10.54
C TYR A 141 -38.93 -11.99 9.86
N LEU A 142 -39.79 -12.87 9.35
CA LEU A 142 -39.33 -14.08 8.65
C LEU A 142 -38.56 -13.74 7.36
N GLN A 143 -38.96 -12.69 6.65
CA GLN A 143 -38.26 -12.19 5.47
C GLN A 143 -36.94 -11.53 5.85
N SER A 144 -36.91 -10.80 6.98
CA SER A 144 -35.66 -10.26 7.54
C SER A 144 -34.67 -11.38 7.85
N LEU A 145 -35.10 -12.45 8.52
CA LEU A 145 -34.26 -13.63 8.81
C LEU A 145 -33.73 -14.28 7.53
N LYS A 146 -34.57 -14.45 6.49
CA LYS A 146 -34.10 -14.96 5.19
C LYS A 146 -33.02 -14.09 4.55
N SER A 147 -33.12 -12.77 4.68
CA SER A 147 -32.06 -11.85 4.21
C SER A 147 -30.78 -11.99 5.03
N LEU A 148 -30.91 -12.21 6.36
CA LEU A 148 -29.76 -12.46 7.22
C LEU A 148 -29.08 -13.80 6.92
N ASP A 149 -29.83 -14.87 6.65
CA ASP A 149 -29.24 -16.16 6.27
C ASP A 149 -28.41 -16.03 4.99
N LYS A 150 -28.94 -15.36 3.95
CA LYS A 150 -28.19 -15.06 2.72
C LYS A 150 -26.93 -14.24 2.99
N LEU A 151 -27.02 -13.24 3.88
CA LEU A 151 -25.86 -12.44 4.29
C LEU A 151 -24.82 -13.32 4.97
N LYS A 152 -25.21 -14.22 5.89
CA LYS A 152 -24.29 -15.14 6.57
C LYS A 152 -23.62 -16.10 5.60
N GLU A 153 -24.36 -16.68 4.65
CA GLU A 153 -23.80 -17.55 3.61
C GLU A 153 -22.75 -16.83 2.77
N LEU A 154 -23.09 -15.63 2.29
CA LEU A 154 -22.20 -14.80 1.49
C LEU A 154 -20.96 -14.36 2.29
N ALA A 155 -21.15 -13.97 3.56
CA ALA A 155 -20.06 -13.57 4.44
C ALA A 155 -19.11 -14.73 4.72
N LYS A 156 -19.61 -15.95 4.96
CA LYS A 156 -18.79 -17.15 5.15
C LYS A 156 -17.99 -17.50 3.91
N ALA A 157 -18.64 -17.46 2.73
CA ALA A 157 -17.99 -17.75 1.45
C ALA A 157 -16.80 -16.81 1.17
N HIS A 158 -16.85 -15.56 1.66
CA HIS A 158 -15.82 -14.55 1.46
C HIS A 158 -15.03 -14.18 2.73
N ASN A 159 -15.04 -15.05 3.74
CA ASN A 159 -14.30 -14.87 5.02
C ASN A 159 -14.61 -13.53 5.76
N GLN A 160 -15.79 -12.95 5.56
CA GLN A 160 -16.20 -11.65 6.11
C GLN A 160 -16.76 -11.77 7.55
N LEU A 161 -15.87 -12.07 8.50
CA LEU A 161 -16.22 -12.37 9.90
C LEU A 161 -16.99 -11.25 10.62
N THR A 162 -16.68 -9.99 10.32
CA THR A 162 -17.33 -8.84 10.97
C THR A 162 -18.80 -8.70 10.54
N TYR A 163 -19.11 -8.95 9.27
CA TYR A 163 -20.50 -8.97 8.78
C TYR A 163 -21.26 -10.17 9.31
N LEU A 164 -20.60 -11.33 9.41
CA LEU A 164 -21.17 -12.52 10.03
C LEU A 164 -21.57 -12.24 11.50
N GLN A 165 -20.69 -11.59 12.27
CA GLN A 165 -20.99 -11.19 13.64
C GLN A 165 -22.19 -10.22 13.72
N GLN A 166 -22.27 -9.24 12.81
CA GLN A 166 -23.40 -8.30 12.77
C GLN A 166 -24.72 -9.01 12.46
N ALA A 167 -24.72 -9.94 11.51
CA ALA A 167 -25.90 -10.71 11.16
C ALA A 167 -26.36 -11.60 12.32
N LEU A 168 -25.43 -12.27 13.02
CA LEU A 168 -25.73 -13.07 14.19
C LEU A 168 -26.32 -12.24 15.34
N PHE A 169 -25.79 -11.04 15.60
CA PHE A 169 -26.38 -10.15 16.59
C PHE A 169 -27.78 -9.71 16.21
N PHE A 170 -28.02 -9.40 14.94
CA PHE A 170 -29.34 -8.98 14.51
C PHE A 170 -30.34 -10.13 14.55
N GLU A 171 -29.93 -11.33 14.15
CA GLU A 171 -30.76 -12.53 14.23
C GLU A 171 -31.13 -12.86 15.68
N LYS A 172 -30.16 -12.87 16.61
CA LYS A 172 -30.42 -13.03 18.05
C LYS A 172 -31.44 -12.02 18.58
N LYS A 173 -31.35 -10.76 18.13
CA LYS A 173 -32.33 -9.72 18.49
C LYS A 173 -33.74 -10.05 17.98
N ILE A 174 -33.87 -10.58 16.77
CA ILE A 174 -35.18 -10.98 16.21
C ILE A 174 -35.75 -12.16 17.00
N GLU A 175 -34.96 -13.20 17.25
CA GLU A 175 -35.39 -14.42 17.95
C GLU A 175 -35.81 -14.15 19.41
N VAL A 176 -35.17 -13.20 20.10
CA VAL A 176 -35.55 -12.83 21.47
C VAL A 176 -36.89 -12.09 21.52
N LEU A 177 -37.21 -11.29 20.49
CA LEU A 177 -38.38 -10.40 20.49
C LEU A 177 -39.63 -11.03 19.86
N TYR A 178 -39.46 -12.04 19.01
CA TYR A 178 -40.55 -12.58 18.20
C TYR A 178 -40.54 -14.11 18.20
N ILE A 179 -41.72 -14.71 18.32
CA ILE A 179 -41.88 -16.18 18.16
C ILE A 179 -41.71 -16.51 16.68
N THR A 180 -40.47 -16.75 16.26
CA THR A 180 -40.18 -17.41 15.00
C THR A 180 -40.40 -18.90 15.27
N ARG A 181 -41.18 -19.60 14.45
CA ARG A 181 -41.52 -21.02 14.68
C ARG A 181 -40.33 -21.98 14.44
N SER A 182 -39.10 -21.52 14.64
CA SER A 182 -37.82 -22.22 14.42
C SER A 182 -37.13 -22.66 15.73
N LEU A 183 -37.79 -22.46 16.88
CA LEU A 183 -37.17 -22.37 18.21
C LEU A 183 -36.51 -23.64 18.77
N GLN A 184 -36.82 -24.85 18.29
CA GLN A 184 -36.20 -26.05 18.85
C GLN A 184 -34.72 -26.11 18.41
N ASN A 185 -33.81 -25.71 19.31
CA ASN A 185 -32.34 -25.64 19.17
C ASN A 185 -31.74 -24.41 18.45
N ARG A 186 -32.53 -23.45 17.92
CA ARG A 186 -31.96 -22.28 17.23
C ARG A 186 -31.11 -21.40 18.15
N ALA A 187 -31.53 -21.21 19.40
CA ALA A 187 -30.76 -20.46 20.40
C ALA A 187 -29.36 -21.07 20.61
N ASN A 188 -29.27 -22.39 20.78
CA ASN A 188 -28.00 -23.10 20.96
C ASN A 188 -27.10 -23.00 19.71
N GLN A 189 -27.68 -23.12 18.51
CA GLN A 189 -26.96 -22.95 17.25
C GLN A 189 -26.38 -21.54 17.12
N LEU A 190 -27.17 -20.50 17.41
CA LEU A 190 -26.71 -19.11 17.32
C LEU A 190 -25.65 -18.76 18.36
N THR A 191 -25.72 -19.37 19.55
CA THR A 191 -24.67 -19.27 20.56
C THR A 191 -23.38 -19.88 20.03
N GLN A 192 -23.40 -21.15 19.61
CA GLN A 192 -22.22 -21.82 19.08
C GLN A 192 -21.62 -21.11 17.86
N GLU A 193 -22.47 -20.65 16.92
CA GLU A 193 -22.02 -19.93 15.74
C GLU A 193 -21.36 -18.59 16.12
N SER A 194 -21.91 -17.87 17.12
CA SER A 194 -21.31 -16.62 17.59
C SER A 194 -19.99 -16.82 18.31
N ASP A 195 -19.86 -17.87 19.13
CA ASP A 195 -18.62 -18.16 19.86
C ASP A 195 -17.49 -18.51 18.89
N VAL A 196 -17.79 -19.33 17.87
CA VAL A 196 -16.82 -19.66 16.80
C VAL A 196 -16.36 -18.40 16.05
N VAL A 197 -17.27 -17.50 15.72
CA VAL A 197 -16.94 -16.24 15.02
C VAL A 197 -16.15 -15.31 15.93
N TYR A 198 -16.50 -15.24 17.21
CA TYR A 198 -15.80 -14.44 18.20
C TYR A 198 -14.34 -14.90 18.39
N ASP A 199 -14.11 -16.21 18.52
CA ASP A 199 -12.77 -16.79 18.67
C ASP A 199 -11.90 -16.51 17.43
N ALA A 200 -12.47 -16.65 16.23
CA ALA A 200 -11.79 -16.30 14.99
C ALA A 200 -11.44 -14.80 14.93
N LEU A 201 -12.40 -13.91 15.26
CA LEU A 201 -12.17 -12.47 15.29
C LEU A 201 -11.09 -12.07 16.31
N LEU A 202 -11.08 -12.70 17.48
CA LEU A 202 -10.06 -12.46 18.51
C LEU A 202 -8.66 -12.81 17.98
N LEU A 203 -8.53 -13.97 17.33
CA LEU A 203 -7.26 -14.41 16.77
C LEU A 203 -6.81 -13.51 15.61
N VAL A 204 -7.72 -13.17 14.69
CA VAL A 204 -7.48 -12.22 13.60
C VAL A 204 -6.98 -10.89 14.14
N ASN A 205 -7.64 -10.34 15.16
CA ASN A 205 -7.27 -9.05 15.74
C ASN A 205 -5.87 -9.08 16.36
N LYS A 206 -5.56 -10.11 17.16
CA LYS A 206 -4.22 -10.25 17.78
C LYS A 206 -3.12 -10.35 16.72
N LEU A 207 -3.33 -11.18 15.69
CA LEU A 207 -2.35 -11.36 14.61
C LEU A 207 -2.21 -10.12 13.73
N SER A 208 -3.31 -9.46 13.37
CA SER A 208 -3.26 -8.23 12.57
C SER A 208 -2.56 -7.10 13.31
N ASN A 209 -2.77 -6.99 14.63
CA ASN A 209 -2.07 -6.01 15.47
C ASN A 209 -0.57 -6.30 15.51
N LEU A 210 -0.19 -7.56 15.75
CA LEU A 210 1.22 -7.97 15.75
C LEU A 210 1.89 -7.66 14.40
N SER A 211 1.27 -8.04 13.29
CA SER A 211 1.77 -7.75 11.93
C SER A 211 1.97 -6.24 11.70
N LEU A 212 0.97 -5.42 12.08
CA LEU A 212 1.05 -3.97 11.94
C LEU A 212 2.14 -3.35 12.84
N GLN A 213 2.28 -3.85 14.07
CA GLN A 213 3.27 -3.37 15.03
C GLN A 213 4.69 -3.72 14.57
N LEU A 214 4.93 -4.93 14.04
CA LEU A 214 6.21 -5.30 13.44
C LEU A 214 6.54 -4.45 12.21
N TYR A 215 5.54 -4.20 11.35
CA TYR A 215 5.73 -3.29 10.23
C TYR A 215 6.05 -1.86 10.70
N SER A 216 5.34 -1.35 11.71
CA SER A 216 5.63 -0.04 12.31
C SER A 216 7.04 0.01 12.89
N TRP A 217 7.46 -1.06 13.59
CA TRP A 217 8.81 -1.18 14.13
C TRP A 217 9.85 -1.11 13.01
N TYR A 218 9.63 -1.84 11.91
CA TYR A 218 10.54 -1.80 10.74
C TYR A 218 10.62 -0.40 10.13
N ILE A 219 9.50 0.32 9.98
CA ILE A 219 9.51 1.69 9.44
C ILE A 219 10.30 2.64 10.35
N GLN A 220 10.26 2.43 11.67
CA GLN A 220 10.95 3.27 12.65
C GLN A 220 12.43 2.90 12.81
N ASN A 221 12.79 1.62 12.78
CA ASN A 221 14.12 1.17 13.18
C ASN A 221 14.94 0.61 12.02
N GLY A 222 14.28 0.18 10.94
CA GLY A 222 14.87 -0.56 9.83
C GLY A 222 15.10 -2.03 10.15
N HIS A 223 16.14 -2.62 9.58
CA HIS A 223 16.58 -3.96 9.96
C HIS A 223 17.29 -3.93 11.32
N ALA A 224 17.26 -5.07 12.01
CA ALA A 224 18.07 -5.27 13.21
C ALA A 224 19.56 -5.18 12.84
N ARG A 225 20.31 -4.28 13.49
CA ARG A 225 21.72 -4.00 13.16
C ARG A 225 22.71 -4.78 14.02
N ASN A 226 22.27 -5.20 15.20
CA ASN A 226 23.10 -5.84 16.20
C ASN A 226 22.32 -6.93 16.97
N THR A 227 23.01 -7.66 17.84
CA THR A 227 22.41 -8.75 18.64
C THR A 227 21.34 -8.27 19.61
N ASN A 228 21.43 -7.05 20.11
CA ASN A 228 20.43 -6.49 21.03
C ASN A 228 19.12 -6.17 20.31
N ASP A 229 19.19 -5.62 19.09
CA ASP A 229 18.01 -5.38 18.25
C ASP A 229 17.30 -6.70 17.94
N VAL A 230 18.07 -7.75 17.56
CA VAL A 230 17.53 -9.09 17.29
C VAL A 230 16.88 -9.69 18.53
N LYS A 231 17.52 -9.56 19.70
CA LYS A 231 16.96 -10.05 20.96
C LYS A 231 15.67 -9.33 21.31
N SER A 232 15.65 -7.99 21.24
CA SER A 232 14.49 -7.17 21.55
C SER A 232 13.30 -7.48 20.65
N ILE A 233 13.51 -7.60 19.33
CA ILE A 233 12.41 -7.92 18.40
C ILE A 233 11.94 -9.37 18.54
N THR A 234 12.82 -10.29 18.90
CA THR A 234 12.47 -11.70 19.16
C THR A 234 11.60 -11.83 20.40
N GLU A 235 12.02 -11.22 21.52
CA GLU A 235 11.21 -11.17 22.74
C GLU A 235 9.85 -10.52 22.47
N TYR A 236 9.81 -9.42 21.71
CA TYR A 236 8.55 -8.78 21.33
C TYR A 236 7.66 -9.72 20.50
N PHE A 237 8.22 -10.37 19.48
CA PHE A 237 7.48 -11.28 18.62
C PHE A 237 6.89 -12.46 19.40
N GLU A 238 7.71 -13.12 20.23
CA GLU A 238 7.31 -14.29 21.00
C GLU A 238 6.26 -13.96 22.05
N ASN A 239 6.41 -12.84 22.77
CA ASN A 239 5.45 -12.41 23.80
C ASN A 239 4.10 -11.96 23.23
N ASN A 240 4.06 -11.52 21.97
CA ASN A 240 2.84 -11.01 21.34
C ASN A 240 2.22 -11.99 20.33
N LEU A 241 2.87 -13.11 20.03
CA LEU A 241 2.30 -14.16 19.19
C LEU A 241 1.19 -14.89 19.98
N PRO A 242 -0.08 -14.82 19.53
CA PRO A 242 -1.17 -15.41 20.30
C PRO A 242 -1.05 -16.93 20.40
N GLU A 243 -1.39 -17.47 21.56
CA GLU A 243 -1.47 -18.91 21.76
C GLU A 243 -2.45 -19.54 20.76
N GLY A 244 -2.06 -20.67 20.17
CA GLY A 244 -2.87 -21.34 19.15
C GLY A 244 -2.88 -20.67 17.78
N ALA A 245 -2.04 -19.65 17.53
CA ALA A 245 -1.95 -19.00 16.21
C ALA A 245 -1.79 -19.99 15.04
N SER A 246 -0.98 -21.04 15.22
CA SER A 246 -0.77 -22.10 14.23
C SER A 246 -1.99 -22.95 13.93
N ARG A 247 -3.01 -22.94 14.81
CA ARG A 247 -4.27 -23.68 14.65
C ARG A 247 -5.34 -22.87 13.89
N GLY A 248 -5.09 -21.59 13.59
CA GLY A 248 -6.00 -20.75 12.82
C GLY A 248 -6.30 -21.37 11.44
N LYS A 249 -7.58 -21.55 11.12
CA LYS A 249 -8.02 -22.23 9.89
C LYS A 249 -8.55 -21.27 8.83
N GLY A 250 -9.10 -20.11 9.24
CA GLY A 250 -9.65 -19.12 8.33
C GLY A 250 -8.59 -18.37 7.54
N PHE A 251 -9.05 -17.68 6.50
CA PHE A 251 -8.19 -16.94 5.59
C PHE A 251 -7.37 -15.86 6.31
N TYR A 252 -8.04 -15.02 7.11
CA TYR A 252 -7.40 -13.88 7.76
C TYR A 252 -6.43 -14.31 8.87
N GLU A 253 -6.74 -15.38 9.62
CA GLU A 253 -5.84 -15.92 10.64
C GLU A 253 -4.52 -16.37 10.00
N LYS A 254 -4.58 -17.16 8.92
CA LYS A 254 -3.38 -17.60 8.20
C LYS A 254 -2.64 -16.42 7.56
N LEU A 255 -3.38 -15.51 6.91
CA LEU A 255 -2.83 -14.33 6.26
C LEU A 255 -2.00 -13.50 7.25
N TYR A 256 -2.59 -13.10 8.38
CA TYR A 256 -1.90 -12.26 9.34
C TYR A 256 -0.79 -13.00 10.08
N LEU A 257 -0.93 -14.31 10.34
CA LEU A 257 0.16 -15.13 10.87
C LEU A 257 1.40 -15.10 9.97
N HIS A 258 1.22 -15.35 8.67
CA HIS A 258 2.32 -15.33 7.71
C HIS A 258 2.90 -13.93 7.55
N GLN A 259 2.09 -12.87 7.59
CA GLN A 259 2.58 -11.50 7.59
C GLN A 259 3.41 -11.17 8.85
N SER A 260 2.99 -11.60 10.04
CA SER A 260 3.76 -11.40 11.27
C SER A 260 5.13 -12.07 11.18
N TYR A 261 5.18 -13.35 10.78
CA TYR A 261 6.46 -14.04 10.60
C TYR A 261 7.30 -13.44 9.46
N CYS A 262 6.66 -12.97 8.39
CA CYS A 262 7.31 -12.29 7.27
C CYS A 262 8.04 -11.04 7.76
N TRP A 263 7.37 -10.15 8.49
CA TRP A 263 8.02 -8.94 9.03
C TRP A 263 9.11 -9.27 10.04
N TYR A 264 8.86 -10.19 10.96
CA TYR A 264 9.85 -10.62 11.94
C TYR A 264 11.13 -11.16 11.27
N ALA A 265 10.98 -12.09 10.32
CA ALA A 265 12.11 -12.66 9.59
C ALA A 265 12.84 -11.62 8.75
N PHE A 266 12.09 -10.72 8.10
CA PHE A 266 12.65 -9.64 7.31
C PHE A 266 13.50 -8.69 8.18
N ILE A 267 12.96 -8.23 9.32
CA ILE A 267 13.68 -7.40 10.28
C ILE A 267 15.00 -8.06 10.71
N CYS A 268 14.98 -9.36 10.98
CA CYS A 268 16.14 -10.13 11.42
C CYS A 268 17.10 -10.52 10.29
N LEU A 269 16.83 -10.11 9.04
CA LEU A 269 17.59 -10.49 7.84
C LEU A 269 17.64 -12.02 7.60
N ASP A 270 16.67 -12.78 8.14
CA ASP A 270 16.50 -14.21 7.85
C ASP A 270 15.71 -14.36 6.54
N PHE A 271 16.41 -14.20 5.43
CA PHE A 271 15.79 -14.22 4.10
C PHE A 271 15.21 -15.58 3.71
N VAL A 272 15.70 -16.68 4.29
CA VAL A 272 15.15 -18.02 4.04
C VAL A 272 13.78 -18.14 4.72
N LYS A 273 13.65 -17.73 5.98
CA LYS A 273 12.37 -17.71 6.68
C LYS A 273 11.42 -16.67 6.07
N TYR A 274 11.92 -15.49 5.69
CA TYR A 274 11.16 -14.47 4.98
C TYR A 274 10.52 -15.05 3.71
N TYR A 275 11.31 -15.65 2.82
CA TYR A 275 10.81 -16.32 1.62
C TYR A 275 9.73 -17.35 1.92
N ARG A 276 9.96 -18.27 2.86
CA ARG A 276 8.98 -19.31 3.21
C ARG A 276 7.65 -18.72 3.65
N GLN A 277 7.67 -17.58 4.35
CA GLN A 277 6.45 -16.95 4.87
C GLN A 277 5.76 -16.08 3.81
N CYS A 278 6.51 -15.42 2.92
CA CYS A 278 5.94 -14.77 1.75
C CYS A 278 5.25 -15.76 0.81
N GLN A 279 5.86 -16.94 0.60
CA GLN A 279 5.25 -18.01 -0.19
C GLN A 279 3.94 -18.45 0.45
N LYS A 280 3.96 -18.80 1.75
CA LYS A 280 2.74 -19.18 2.47
C LYS A 280 1.66 -18.10 2.47
N TRP A 281 2.03 -16.82 2.55
CA TRP A 281 1.08 -15.71 2.38
C TRP A 281 0.42 -15.79 0.99
N VAL A 282 1.18 -15.90 -0.08
CA VAL A 282 0.62 -16.02 -1.44
C VAL A 282 -0.21 -17.29 -1.60
N ASP A 283 0.21 -18.42 -1.03
CA ASP A 283 -0.49 -19.70 -1.10
C ASP A 283 -1.87 -19.65 -0.42
N VAL A 284 -2.07 -18.81 0.60
CA VAL A 284 -3.38 -18.59 1.22
C VAL A 284 -4.41 -18.06 0.20
N PHE A 285 -3.99 -17.25 -0.77
CA PHE A 285 -4.86 -16.79 -1.87
C PHE A 285 -5.09 -17.84 -2.94
N GLU A 286 -4.18 -18.81 -3.10
CA GLU A 286 -4.41 -19.95 -3.99
C GLU A 286 -5.44 -20.92 -3.39
N GLN A 287 -5.44 -21.07 -2.07
CA GLN A 287 -6.43 -21.85 -1.32
C GLN A 287 -7.81 -21.18 -1.26
N HIS A 288 -7.85 -19.85 -1.42
CA HIS A 288 -9.05 -19.01 -1.35
C HIS A 288 -9.12 -18.04 -2.54
N PRO A 289 -9.35 -18.52 -3.78
CA PRO A 289 -9.30 -17.68 -4.98
C PRO A 289 -10.29 -16.51 -4.98
N GLU A 290 -11.44 -16.64 -4.31
CA GLU A 290 -12.42 -15.59 -4.11
C GLU A 290 -11.82 -14.36 -3.43
N MET A 291 -10.84 -14.56 -2.55
CA MET A 291 -10.18 -13.50 -1.82
C MET A 291 -9.21 -12.69 -2.68
N LEU A 292 -8.90 -13.13 -3.91
CA LEU A 292 -8.13 -12.30 -4.86
C LEU A 292 -8.89 -11.03 -5.24
N VAL A 293 -10.22 -11.09 -5.31
CA VAL A 293 -11.06 -9.91 -5.60
C VAL A 293 -11.25 -9.10 -4.32
N VAL A 294 -11.62 -9.76 -3.22
CA VAL A 294 -11.90 -9.12 -1.93
C VAL A 294 -10.67 -8.40 -1.36
N GLU A 295 -9.52 -9.07 -1.37
CA GLU A 295 -8.27 -8.63 -0.73
C GLU A 295 -7.16 -8.35 -1.76
N THR A 296 -7.54 -7.77 -2.89
CA THR A 296 -6.64 -7.49 -4.03
C THR A 296 -5.34 -6.81 -3.59
N ALA A 297 -5.43 -5.75 -2.78
CA ALA A 297 -4.25 -4.99 -2.33
C ALA A 297 -3.32 -5.81 -1.43
N SER A 298 -3.88 -6.71 -0.60
CA SER A 298 -3.11 -7.61 0.24
C SER A 298 -2.37 -8.67 -0.59
N TYR A 299 -3.02 -9.23 -1.62
CA TYR A 299 -2.36 -10.13 -2.57
C TYR A 299 -1.22 -9.43 -3.33
N ILE A 300 -1.46 -8.22 -3.82
CA ILE A 300 -0.43 -7.39 -4.48
C ILE A 300 0.80 -7.21 -3.59
N LYS A 301 0.59 -6.92 -2.29
CA LYS A 301 1.66 -6.79 -1.31
C LYS A 301 2.37 -8.12 -1.03
N GLY A 302 1.63 -9.23 -0.95
CA GLY A 302 2.20 -10.58 -0.81
C GLY A 302 3.12 -10.94 -1.99
N MET A 303 2.65 -10.70 -3.22
CA MET A 303 3.44 -10.92 -4.44
C MET A 303 4.69 -10.04 -4.50
N HIS A 304 4.58 -8.77 -4.08
CA HIS A 304 5.74 -7.88 -3.95
C HIS A 304 6.80 -8.48 -3.02
N ASN A 305 6.41 -8.86 -1.80
CA ASN A 305 7.32 -9.44 -0.82
C ASN A 305 7.92 -10.76 -1.32
N LEU A 306 7.13 -11.61 -1.98
CA LEU A 306 7.63 -12.86 -2.55
C LEU A 306 8.68 -12.63 -3.65
N MET A 307 8.45 -11.68 -4.56
CA MET A 307 9.43 -11.30 -5.58
C MET A 307 10.70 -10.70 -4.96
N SER A 308 10.56 -9.87 -3.91
CA SER A 308 11.70 -9.35 -3.15
C SER A 308 12.48 -10.46 -2.46
N ALA A 309 11.81 -11.43 -1.84
CA ALA A 309 12.45 -12.57 -1.19
C ALA A 309 13.21 -13.46 -2.19
N HIS A 310 12.70 -13.62 -3.42
CA HIS A 310 13.46 -14.30 -4.48
C HIS A 310 14.70 -13.49 -4.88
N PHE A 311 14.60 -12.17 -4.97
CA PHE A 311 15.75 -11.31 -5.25
C PHE A 311 16.82 -11.41 -4.14
N ASP A 312 16.40 -11.38 -2.88
CA ASP A 312 17.23 -11.61 -1.69
C ASP A 312 18.05 -12.88 -1.78
N LEU A 313 17.37 -13.99 -2.08
CA LEU A 313 17.98 -15.31 -2.16
C LEU A 313 18.66 -15.56 -3.51
N ARG A 314 18.61 -14.59 -4.44
CA ARG A 314 19.08 -14.73 -5.84
C ARG A 314 18.48 -15.94 -6.55
N ASN A 315 17.22 -16.25 -6.24
CA ASN A 315 16.47 -17.34 -6.87
C ASN A 315 15.89 -16.86 -8.21
N GLU A 316 16.77 -16.72 -9.22
CA GLU A 316 16.42 -16.14 -10.52
C GLU A 316 15.25 -16.86 -11.19
N VAL A 317 15.30 -18.20 -11.25
CA VAL A 317 14.26 -19.01 -11.92
C VAL A 317 12.88 -18.75 -11.31
N LYS A 318 12.76 -18.87 -9.99
CA LYS A 318 11.48 -18.62 -9.31
C LYS A 318 11.07 -17.16 -9.34
N MET A 319 12.01 -16.22 -9.33
CA MET A 319 11.67 -14.81 -9.51
C MET A 319 11.01 -14.57 -10.88
N GLY A 320 11.55 -15.14 -11.95
CA GLY A 320 10.97 -15.05 -13.29
C GLY A 320 9.57 -15.67 -13.39
N GLU A 321 9.36 -16.83 -12.77
CA GLU A 321 8.03 -17.48 -12.67
C GLU A 321 7.02 -16.59 -11.92
N THR A 322 7.43 -16.07 -10.76
CA THR A 322 6.58 -15.21 -9.91
C THR A 322 6.23 -13.89 -10.60
N ILE A 323 7.18 -13.26 -11.32
CA ILE A 323 6.93 -12.07 -12.14
C ILE A 323 5.88 -12.37 -13.22
N LYS A 324 6.01 -13.48 -13.96
CA LYS A 324 5.03 -13.87 -14.99
C LYS A 324 3.62 -14.06 -14.39
N LYS A 325 3.53 -14.73 -13.24
CA LYS A 325 2.25 -14.88 -12.51
C LYS A 325 1.66 -13.52 -12.13
N PHE A 326 2.49 -12.59 -11.66
CA PHE A 326 2.04 -11.24 -11.29
C PHE A 326 1.63 -10.40 -12.50
N GLU A 327 2.29 -10.55 -13.64
CA GLU A 327 1.91 -9.91 -14.90
C GLU A 327 0.56 -10.40 -15.43
N MET A 328 0.27 -11.69 -15.29
CA MET A 328 -1.06 -12.24 -15.62
C MET A 328 -2.12 -11.65 -14.70
N PHE A 329 -1.86 -11.61 -13.39
CA PHE A 329 -2.75 -11.00 -12.41
C PHE A 329 -3.02 -9.51 -12.68
N ALA A 330 -2.00 -8.76 -13.13
CA ALA A 330 -2.13 -7.35 -13.49
C ALA A 330 -3.19 -7.08 -14.58
N ARG A 331 -3.55 -8.09 -15.39
CA ARG A 331 -4.56 -8.00 -16.44
C ARG A 331 -5.97 -8.34 -15.96
N SER A 332 -6.13 -8.76 -14.71
CA SER A 332 -7.43 -9.10 -14.13
C SER A 332 -8.37 -7.90 -14.07
N LYS A 333 -9.69 -8.17 -13.96
CA LYS A 333 -10.73 -7.14 -13.78
C LYS A 333 -10.49 -6.35 -12.49
N ALA A 334 -10.21 -7.06 -11.39
CA ALA A 334 -9.94 -6.49 -10.07
C ALA A 334 -8.80 -5.46 -10.04
N VAL A 335 -7.77 -5.67 -10.88
CA VAL A 335 -6.71 -4.67 -11.07
C VAL A 335 -7.15 -3.59 -12.05
N ARG A 336 -7.60 -3.94 -13.26
CA ARG A 336 -7.86 -2.96 -14.32
C ARG A 336 -8.97 -1.96 -14.02
N GLN A 337 -9.96 -2.33 -13.20
CA GLN A 337 -11.10 -1.45 -12.88
C GLN A 337 -10.89 -0.62 -11.62
N ASN A 338 -9.81 -0.86 -10.86
CA ASN A 338 -9.53 -0.11 -9.65
C ASN A 338 -8.22 0.69 -9.81
N PRO A 339 -8.28 2.04 -9.93
CA PRO A 339 -7.10 2.88 -10.10
C PRO A 339 -6.01 2.64 -9.05
N ASN A 340 -6.38 2.44 -7.79
CA ASN A 340 -5.44 2.19 -6.70
C ASN A 340 -4.71 0.85 -6.90
N ASN A 341 -5.43 -0.20 -7.28
CA ASN A 341 -4.82 -1.51 -7.58
C ASN A 341 -3.88 -1.42 -8.79
N ARG A 342 -4.25 -0.70 -9.85
CA ARG A 342 -3.36 -0.48 -11.02
C ARG A 342 -2.04 0.15 -10.62
N ILE A 343 -2.08 1.21 -9.82
CA ILE A 343 -0.88 1.94 -9.36
C ILE A 343 0.00 1.03 -8.51
N LEU A 344 -0.58 0.32 -7.54
CA LEU A 344 0.16 -0.62 -6.68
C LEU A 344 0.81 -1.75 -7.47
N VAL A 345 0.08 -2.35 -8.43
CA VAL A 345 0.63 -3.41 -9.29
C VAL A 345 1.79 -2.89 -10.12
N TYR A 346 1.64 -1.75 -10.79
CA TYR A 346 2.72 -1.20 -11.61
C TYR A 346 3.94 -0.86 -10.78
N GLN A 347 3.76 -0.25 -9.62
CA GLN A 347 4.87 0.03 -8.73
C GLN A 347 5.69 -1.24 -8.42
N TYR A 348 5.04 -2.30 -7.93
CA TYR A 348 5.75 -3.49 -7.51
C TYR A 348 6.24 -4.36 -8.68
N LEU A 349 5.48 -4.43 -9.77
CA LEU A 349 5.87 -5.18 -10.96
C LEU A 349 7.13 -4.59 -11.59
N TYR A 350 7.18 -3.27 -11.77
CA TYR A 350 8.37 -2.65 -12.36
C TYR A 350 9.56 -2.64 -11.40
N THR A 351 9.33 -2.57 -10.09
CA THR A 351 10.40 -2.80 -9.10
C THR A 351 11.00 -4.19 -9.29
N ALA A 352 10.16 -5.23 -9.36
CA ALA A 352 10.60 -6.61 -9.55
C ALA A 352 11.29 -6.83 -10.91
N ARG A 353 10.79 -6.23 -11.99
CA ARG A 353 11.45 -6.31 -13.32
C ARG A 353 12.85 -5.69 -13.31
N ILE A 354 13.02 -4.53 -12.69
CA ILE A 354 14.35 -3.91 -12.56
C ILE A 354 15.27 -4.82 -11.76
N ASN A 355 14.81 -5.36 -10.63
CA ASN A 355 15.58 -6.29 -9.82
C ASN A 355 15.95 -7.56 -10.57
N TYR A 356 15.07 -8.06 -11.43
CA TYR A 356 15.35 -9.20 -12.29
C TYR A 356 16.49 -8.88 -13.28
N HIS A 357 16.48 -7.69 -13.90
CA HIS A 357 17.61 -7.24 -14.73
C HIS A 357 18.91 -7.13 -13.93
N PHE A 358 18.85 -6.70 -12.67
CA PHE A 358 20.02 -6.67 -11.80
C PHE A 358 20.59 -8.08 -11.54
N LEU A 359 19.75 -9.07 -11.27
CA LEU A 359 20.21 -10.47 -11.10
C LEU A 359 20.89 -11.00 -12.35
N GLN A 360 20.30 -10.72 -13.51
CA GLN A 360 20.80 -11.20 -14.80
C GLN A 360 21.99 -10.40 -15.34
N GLY A 361 22.32 -9.26 -14.73
CA GLY A 361 23.28 -8.30 -15.27
C GLY A 361 22.83 -7.68 -16.61
N SER A 362 21.53 -7.74 -16.95
CA SER A 362 20.99 -7.31 -18.24
C SER A 362 20.56 -5.84 -18.23
N PHE A 363 21.43 -4.96 -17.72
CA PHE A 363 21.16 -3.54 -17.47
C PHE A 363 20.68 -2.78 -18.71
N GLU A 364 21.36 -2.95 -19.85
CA GLU A 364 21.00 -2.31 -21.12
C GLU A 364 19.59 -2.70 -21.59
N LYS A 365 19.21 -3.98 -21.45
CA LYS A 365 17.83 -4.42 -21.73
C LYS A 365 16.83 -3.77 -20.79
N GLY A 366 17.22 -3.59 -19.52
CA GLY A 366 16.42 -2.89 -18.52
C GLY A 366 16.14 -1.44 -18.87
N LEU A 367 17.05 -0.73 -19.56
CA LEU A 367 16.84 0.66 -19.97
C LEU A 367 15.62 0.86 -20.88
N ARG A 368 15.17 -0.16 -21.60
CA ARG A 368 13.99 -0.08 -22.48
C ARG A 368 12.70 0.29 -21.75
N MET A 369 12.62 0.03 -20.43
CA MET A 369 11.43 0.38 -19.64
C MET A 369 11.48 1.80 -19.05
N VAL A 370 12.63 2.48 -19.08
CA VAL A 370 12.82 3.80 -18.45
C VAL A 370 11.86 4.87 -19.01
N PRO A 371 11.64 5.02 -20.33
CA PRO A 371 10.70 6.01 -20.86
C PRO A 371 9.26 5.79 -20.36
N PHE A 372 8.84 4.53 -20.25
CA PHE A 372 7.54 4.19 -19.68
C PHE A 372 7.49 4.54 -18.19
N LEU A 373 8.54 4.23 -17.43
CA LEU A 373 8.64 4.55 -16.00
C LEU A 373 8.57 6.04 -15.74
N GLU A 374 9.29 6.87 -16.49
CA GLU A 374 9.22 8.33 -16.33
C GLU A 374 7.81 8.86 -16.60
N LYS A 375 7.15 8.35 -17.64
CA LYS A 375 5.75 8.69 -17.92
C LYS A 375 4.83 8.27 -16.77
N MET A 376 4.97 7.03 -16.28
CA MET A 376 4.19 6.46 -15.19
C MET A 376 4.37 7.26 -13.88
N LEU A 377 5.61 7.59 -13.52
CA LEU A 377 5.94 8.39 -12.34
C LEU A 377 5.36 9.81 -12.43
N LYS A 378 5.32 10.40 -13.63
CA LYS A 378 4.69 11.70 -13.86
C LYS A 378 3.17 11.63 -13.80
N GLU A 379 2.57 10.64 -14.45
CA GLU A 379 1.11 10.44 -14.53
C GLU A 379 0.52 10.13 -13.15
N TYR A 380 1.15 9.25 -12.39
CA TYR A 380 0.68 8.82 -11.07
C TYR A 380 1.37 9.53 -9.91
N GLY A 381 2.20 10.54 -10.18
CA GLY A 381 2.97 11.24 -9.14
C GLY A 381 2.12 11.80 -8.00
N LEU A 382 0.87 12.19 -8.25
CA LEU A 382 -0.08 12.65 -7.21
C LEU A 382 -0.54 11.54 -6.25
N TYR A 383 -0.47 10.28 -6.70
CA TYR A 383 -0.93 9.10 -5.96
C TYR A 383 0.23 8.27 -5.40
N LEU A 384 1.45 8.55 -5.85
CA LEU A 384 2.67 7.89 -5.39
C LEU A 384 3.27 8.65 -4.20
N ASP A 385 3.74 7.89 -3.22
CA ASP A 385 4.54 8.44 -2.14
C ASP A 385 5.89 8.95 -2.68
N ALA A 386 6.35 10.10 -2.18
CA ALA A 386 7.54 10.79 -2.68
C ALA A 386 8.81 9.93 -2.50
N HIS A 387 8.92 9.19 -1.40
CA HIS A 387 10.06 8.30 -1.18
C HIS A 387 10.11 7.18 -2.23
N ARG A 388 8.95 6.62 -2.63
CA ARG A 388 8.87 5.61 -3.69
C ARG A 388 9.38 6.13 -5.04
N VAL A 389 9.08 7.38 -5.40
CA VAL A 389 9.59 7.99 -6.63
C VAL A 389 11.12 8.09 -6.59
N LEU A 390 11.69 8.45 -5.44
CA LEU A 390 13.14 8.57 -5.25
C LEU A 390 13.84 7.20 -5.31
N VAL A 391 13.21 6.14 -4.80
CA VAL A 391 13.70 4.75 -4.97
C VAL A 391 13.72 4.35 -6.44
N PHE A 392 12.70 4.72 -7.23
CA PHE A 392 12.73 4.48 -8.68
C PHE A 392 13.86 5.24 -9.37
N TYR A 393 14.09 6.51 -9.03
CA TYR A 393 15.23 7.24 -9.58
C TYR A 393 16.57 6.57 -9.24
N TYR A 394 16.71 6.03 -8.03
CA TYR A 394 17.93 5.30 -7.65
C TYR A 394 18.11 4.03 -8.48
N LYS A 395 17.03 3.28 -8.68
CA LYS A 395 17.03 2.07 -9.51
C LYS A 395 17.32 2.37 -10.98
N ILE A 396 16.77 3.46 -11.51
CA ILE A 396 17.06 3.92 -12.89
C ILE A 396 18.53 4.37 -13.00
N ALA A 397 19.05 5.11 -12.02
CA ALA A 397 20.47 5.45 -11.98
C ALA A 397 21.36 4.20 -11.95
N SER A 398 20.97 3.18 -11.18
CA SER A 398 21.69 1.90 -11.11
C SER A 398 21.64 1.13 -12.44
N LEU A 399 20.56 1.23 -13.21
CA LEU A 399 20.48 0.68 -14.57
C LEU A 399 21.46 1.38 -15.52
N TYR A 400 21.48 2.71 -15.54
CA TYR A 400 22.40 3.48 -16.37
C TYR A 400 23.87 3.25 -15.98
N PHE A 401 24.17 3.24 -14.69
CA PHE A 401 25.51 2.94 -14.20
C PHE A 401 25.93 1.52 -14.59
N GLY A 402 25.04 0.53 -14.40
CA GLY A 402 25.31 -0.87 -14.77
C GLY A 402 25.44 -1.12 -16.28
N SER A 403 24.89 -0.24 -17.13
CA SER A 403 25.07 -0.30 -18.59
C SER A 403 26.30 0.49 -19.08
N GLY A 404 27.04 1.14 -18.18
CA GLY A 404 28.21 1.97 -18.51
C GLY A 404 27.91 3.44 -18.82
N ASP A 405 26.67 3.90 -18.71
CA ASP A 405 26.28 5.30 -18.90
C ASP A 405 26.31 6.05 -17.56
N SER A 406 27.52 6.31 -17.07
CA SER A 406 27.75 7.01 -15.80
C SER A 406 27.23 8.45 -15.80
N SER A 407 27.17 9.10 -16.98
CA SER A 407 26.65 10.46 -17.11
C SER A 407 25.16 10.53 -16.79
N LYS A 408 24.32 9.68 -17.41
CA LYS A 408 22.89 9.64 -17.07
C LYS A 408 22.64 9.12 -15.67
N ALA A 409 23.48 8.22 -15.15
CA ALA A 409 23.38 7.79 -13.76
C ALA A 409 23.46 9.00 -12.81
N ILE A 410 24.42 9.90 -13.03
CA ILE A 410 24.59 11.14 -12.25
C ILE A 410 23.34 12.03 -12.34
N ASP A 411 22.73 12.20 -13.51
CA ASP A 411 21.51 13.01 -13.67
C ASP A 411 20.37 12.52 -12.76
N TYR A 412 20.14 11.21 -12.71
CA TYR A 412 19.12 10.61 -11.85
C TYR A 412 19.50 10.67 -10.36
N LEU A 413 20.78 10.50 -10.02
CA LEU A 413 21.26 10.62 -8.63
C LEU A 413 21.11 12.04 -8.11
N ASN A 414 21.34 13.04 -8.95
CA ASN A 414 21.12 14.46 -8.60
C ASN A 414 19.65 14.76 -8.30
N ARG A 415 18.69 14.10 -8.95
CA ARG A 415 17.26 14.21 -8.60
C ARG A 415 16.97 13.76 -7.16
N ILE A 416 17.78 12.85 -6.61
CA ILE A 416 17.67 12.37 -5.24
C ILE A 416 18.42 13.31 -4.30
N ILE A 417 19.69 13.58 -4.58
CA ILE A 417 20.60 14.37 -3.74
C ILE A 417 20.08 15.80 -3.52
N ASN A 418 19.44 16.39 -4.54
CA ASN A 418 18.91 17.75 -4.50
C ASN A 418 17.44 17.84 -4.08
N SER A 419 16.79 16.71 -3.79
CA SER A 419 15.39 16.70 -3.36
C SER A 419 15.23 17.34 -1.97
N LYS A 420 14.22 18.19 -1.83
CA LYS A 420 13.81 18.80 -0.55
C LYS A 420 12.88 17.92 0.28
N ALA A 421 12.52 16.74 -0.23
CA ALA A 421 11.67 15.80 0.50
C ALA A 421 12.37 15.35 1.78
N ASP A 422 11.61 15.18 2.86
CA ASP A 422 12.12 14.53 4.07
C ASP A 422 12.46 13.09 3.70
N LEU A 423 13.75 12.84 3.55
CA LEU A 423 14.31 11.70 2.85
C LEU A 423 14.91 10.77 3.88
N ARG A 424 14.78 9.46 3.64
CA ARG A 424 15.52 8.49 4.42
C ARG A 424 17.02 8.69 4.24
N THR A 425 17.76 8.70 5.34
CA THR A 425 19.20 9.00 5.38
C THR A 425 20.04 7.98 4.62
N ASP A 426 19.63 6.71 4.62
CA ASP A 426 20.32 5.63 3.89
C ASP A 426 20.22 5.77 2.37
N LEU A 427 19.03 6.04 1.80
CA LEU A 427 18.86 6.27 0.36
C LEU A 427 19.73 7.44 -0.11
N GLN A 428 19.84 8.51 0.70
CA GLN A 428 20.76 9.61 0.44
C GLN A 428 22.23 9.17 0.47
N CYS A 429 22.62 8.34 1.44
CA CYS A 429 23.97 7.77 1.51
C CYS A 429 24.31 6.95 0.28
N TYR A 430 23.47 5.99 -0.08
CA TYR A 430 23.72 5.13 -1.23
C TYR A 430 23.67 5.89 -2.56
N ALA A 431 22.80 6.91 -2.68
CA ALA A 431 22.79 7.79 -3.85
C ALA A 431 24.08 8.60 -3.94
N ARG A 432 24.56 9.18 -2.84
CA ARG A 432 25.82 9.95 -2.79
C ARG A 432 27.04 9.07 -3.05
N LEU A 433 27.05 7.84 -2.55
CA LEU A 433 28.11 6.87 -2.83
C LEU A 433 28.14 6.49 -4.31
N LEU A 434 26.98 6.12 -4.88
CA LEU A 434 26.92 5.78 -6.31
C LEU A 434 27.26 6.98 -7.19
N HIS A 435 26.91 8.19 -6.75
CA HIS A 435 27.25 9.44 -7.44
C HIS A 435 28.76 9.68 -7.44
N LEU A 436 29.42 9.46 -6.29
CA LEU A 436 30.87 9.51 -6.18
C LEU A 436 31.54 8.51 -7.13
N ILE A 437 31.08 7.25 -7.13
CA ILE A 437 31.62 6.20 -8.01
C ILE A 437 31.40 6.56 -9.49
N ALA A 438 30.22 7.06 -9.85
CA ALA A 438 29.93 7.44 -11.24
C ALA A 438 30.84 8.59 -11.73
N HIS A 439 31.16 9.56 -10.88
CA HIS A 439 32.14 10.60 -11.24
C HIS A 439 33.56 10.07 -11.39
N TYR A 440 33.95 9.07 -10.59
CA TYR A 440 35.24 8.40 -10.73
C TYR A 440 35.35 7.67 -12.07
N GLU A 441 34.32 6.92 -12.47
CA GLU A 441 34.27 6.23 -13.78
C GLU A 441 34.34 7.19 -14.97
N LEU A 442 33.86 8.43 -14.82
CA LEU A 442 33.97 9.48 -15.86
C LEU A 442 35.33 10.20 -15.87
N GLY A 443 36.23 9.90 -14.94
CA GLY A 443 37.52 10.59 -14.84
C GLY A 443 37.45 12.01 -14.28
N ASN A 444 36.36 12.38 -13.58
CA ASN A 444 36.17 13.72 -13.00
C ASN A 444 36.96 13.90 -11.68
N PHE A 445 38.26 13.65 -11.70
CA PHE A 445 39.10 13.55 -10.50
C PHE A 445 39.14 14.83 -9.66
N GLU A 446 39.13 16.00 -10.30
CA GLU A 446 39.10 17.30 -9.61
C GLU A 446 37.87 17.46 -8.70
N LEU A 447 36.72 16.93 -9.14
CA LEU A 447 35.47 17.01 -8.38
C LEU A 447 35.41 15.98 -7.24
N LEU A 448 36.15 14.87 -7.36
CA LEU A 448 36.11 13.80 -6.37
C LEU A 448 36.56 14.27 -5.00
N GLU A 449 37.62 15.06 -4.89
CA GLU A 449 38.11 15.52 -3.58
C GLU A 449 37.00 16.24 -2.78
N TYR A 450 36.24 17.10 -3.46
CA TYR A 450 35.10 17.78 -2.86
C TYR A 450 33.94 16.81 -2.53
N LEU A 451 33.62 15.90 -3.46
CA LEU A 451 32.53 14.94 -3.28
C LEU A 451 32.80 13.99 -2.11
N ILE A 452 33.99 13.40 -2.02
CA ILE A 452 34.35 12.48 -0.93
C ILE A 452 34.21 13.23 0.42
N LYS A 453 34.60 14.53 0.51
CA LYS A 453 34.48 15.35 1.74
C LYS A 453 33.01 15.61 2.07
N SER A 454 32.18 15.81 1.05
CA SER A 454 30.73 15.97 1.18
C SER A 454 30.06 14.68 1.68
N VAL A 455 30.37 13.53 1.08
CA VAL A 455 29.83 12.21 1.46
C VAL A 455 30.26 11.85 2.88
N TYR A 456 31.54 12.01 3.22
CA TYR A 456 32.05 11.75 4.56
C TYR A 456 31.33 12.60 5.61
N ARG A 457 31.19 13.91 5.40
CA ARG A 457 30.46 14.81 6.33
C ARG A 457 28.99 14.44 6.47
N PHE A 458 28.37 13.90 5.43
CA PHE A 458 26.99 13.43 5.50
C PHE A 458 26.89 12.16 6.35
N MET A 459 27.73 11.16 6.08
CA MET A 459 27.78 9.90 6.83
C MET A 459 28.15 10.10 8.30
N ALA A 460 29.08 11.01 8.60
CA ALA A 460 29.49 11.32 9.97
C ALA A 460 28.37 11.92 10.84
N LYS A 461 27.28 12.40 10.23
CA LYS A 461 26.10 12.93 10.92
C LYS A 461 25.00 11.89 11.12
N MET A 462 25.18 10.67 10.60
CA MET A 462 24.21 9.60 10.78
C MET A 462 24.48 8.87 12.09
N ASP A 463 23.44 8.73 12.92
CA ASP A 463 23.49 7.83 14.07
C ASP A 463 23.16 6.40 13.59
N ASN A 464 23.83 5.39 14.16
CA ASN A 464 23.60 3.96 13.90
C ASN A 464 23.85 3.51 12.45
N LEU A 465 25.12 3.54 12.03
CA LEU A 465 25.58 2.93 10.79
C LEU A 465 25.41 1.40 10.83
N SER A 466 25.01 0.81 9.71
CA SER A 466 25.11 -0.63 9.47
C SER A 466 26.57 -1.01 9.18
N LYS A 467 26.90 -2.31 9.27
CA LYS A 467 28.26 -2.81 8.93
C LYS A 467 28.72 -2.38 7.54
N VAL A 468 27.81 -2.31 6.55
CA VAL A 468 28.16 -1.87 5.20
C VAL A 468 28.51 -0.39 5.18
N GLU A 469 27.72 0.44 5.87
CA GLU A 469 27.98 1.87 5.98
C GLU A 469 29.25 2.15 6.80
N GLU A 470 29.55 1.37 7.83
CA GLU A 470 30.82 1.43 8.58
C GLU A 470 32.02 1.15 7.67
N GLU A 471 31.96 0.11 6.84
CA GLU A 471 33.02 -0.20 5.89
C GLU A 471 33.18 0.88 4.81
N ILE A 472 32.08 1.43 4.29
CA ILE A 472 32.10 2.57 3.37
C ILE A 472 32.74 3.78 4.05
N PHE A 473 32.35 4.07 5.29
CA PHE A 473 32.87 5.19 6.05
C PHE A 473 34.36 5.03 6.36
N ALA A 474 34.79 3.84 6.74
CA ALA A 474 36.19 3.49 6.96
C ALA A 474 37.02 3.61 5.68
N PHE A 475 36.48 3.16 4.55
CA PHE A 475 37.09 3.34 3.23
C PHE A 475 37.29 4.84 2.93
N LEU A 476 36.23 5.64 3.04
CA LEU A 476 36.29 7.08 2.80
C LEU A 476 37.31 7.77 3.71
N ARG A 477 37.44 7.33 4.98
CA ARG A 477 38.41 7.86 5.94
C ARG A 477 39.87 7.54 5.57
N ARG A 478 40.13 6.40 4.92
CA ARG A 478 41.49 6.01 4.46
C ARG A 478 41.88 6.66 3.14
N SER A 479 40.90 7.06 2.34
CA SER A 479 41.10 7.82 1.11
C SER A 479 41.42 9.30 1.36
N PHE A 480 41.55 9.71 2.63
CA PHE A 480 41.81 11.08 3.09
C PHE A 480 42.91 11.17 4.12
#